data_AF-A0A2A7X245-F1
#
_entry.id   AF-A0A2A7X245-F1
#
_cell.length_a   1.000
_cell.length_b   1.000
_cell.length_c   1.000
_cell.angle_alpha   90.00
_cell.angle_beta   90.00
_cell.angle_gamma   90.00
#
_symmetry.space_group_name_H-M   'P 1'
#
loop_
_entity.id
_entity.type
_entity.pdbx_description
1 polymer ?
#
loop_
_entity_poly.entity_id
_entity_poly.type
_entity_poly.pdbx_seq_one_letter_code
_entity_poly.pdbx_strand_id
1 'polypeptide(L)' 'MLKVNGTFNEAKIFTDNVEQGAIGQIIELCNQEFVKNSKIRIMPDTHAGKGCTIGTTMTIQDKIVPNLVGVN' A
#
# COMPACT_ATOMS: atom_id res chain seq x y z
N MET A 1 -1.15 -15.58 -1.95
CA MET A 1 -0.76 -14.59 -0.91
C MET A 1 0.67 -14.18 -1.18
N LEU A 2 0.90 -12.90 -1.39
CA LEU A 2 2.20 -12.35 -1.79
C LEU A 2 2.74 -11.38 -0.73
N LYS A 3 4.05 -11.16 -0.76
CA LYS A 3 4.70 -10.09 -0.01
C LYS A 3 5.45 -9.19 -0.98
N VAL A 4 5.34 -7.89 -0.74
CA VAL A 4 6.13 -6.87 -1.43
C VAL A 4 7.01 -6.18 -0.39
N ASN A 5 8.30 -6.06 -0.69
CA ASN A 5 9.27 -5.41 0.17
C ASN A 5 9.72 -4.11 -0.48
N GLY A 6 9.70 -3.02 0.29
CA GLY A 6 10.35 -1.77 -0.06
C GLY A 6 11.49 -1.44 0.89
N THR A 7 12.08 -0.26 0.74
CA THR A 7 13.23 0.20 1.52
C THR A 7 12.92 0.36 3.01
N PHE A 8 11.70 0.76 3.37
CA PHE A 8 11.36 1.11 4.77
C PHE A 8 10.32 0.17 5.41
N ASN A 9 9.58 -0.63 4.62
CA ASN A 9 8.58 -1.57 5.15
C ASN A 9 8.20 -2.69 4.15
N GLU A 10 7.40 -3.65 4.60
CA GLU A 10 6.77 -4.70 3.78
C GLU A 10 5.24 -4.58 3.75
N ALA A 11 4.63 -4.98 2.64
CA ALA A 11 3.19 -5.12 2.49
C ALA A 11 2.82 -6.59 2.31
N LYS A 12 1.78 -7.03 3.04
CA LYS A 12 1.18 -8.36 2.88
C LYS A 12 -0.05 -8.26 1.99
N ILE A 13 -0.06 -9.00 0.89
CA ILE A 13 -1.12 -9.00 -0.12
C ILE A 13 -1.95 -10.29 -0.01
N PHE A 14 -3.27 -10.14 0.14
CA PHE A 14 -4.22 -11.24 0.33
C PHE A 14 -4.78 -11.84 -0.96
N THR A 15 -4.17 -11.52 -2.10
CA THR A 15 -4.41 -12.14 -3.41
C THR A 15 -3.07 -12.50 -4.06
N ASP A 16 -3.10 -13.35 -5.07
CA ASP A 16 -2.01 -13.63 -6.00
C ASP A 16 -2.23 -12.97 -7.38
N ASN A 17 -3.44 -12.47 -7.64
CA ASN A 17 -3.78 -11.72 -8.84
C ASN A 17 -3.71 -10.22 -8.55
N VAL A 18 -2.62 -9.57 -8.94
CA VAL A 18 -2.42 -8.12 -8.80
C VAL A 18 -1.85 -7.58 -10.10
N GLU A 19 -2.45 -6.50 -10.63
CA GLU A 19 -1.94 -5.83 -11.82
C GLU A 19 -0.62 -5.10 -11.54
N GLN A 20 0.21 -4.94 -12.58
CA GLN A 20 1.54 -4.32 -12.42
C GLN A 20 1.48 -2.87 -11.90
N GLY A 21 0.47 -2.10 -12.30
CA GLY A 21 0.28 -0.74 -11.81
C GLY A 21 0.07 -0.67 -10.30
N ALA A 22 -0.78 -1.55 -9.77
CA ALA A 22 -1.01 -1.69 -8.33
C ALA A 22 0.27 -2.14 -7.59
N ILE A 23 1.01 -3.13 -8.13
CA ILE A 23 2.30 -3.55 -7.55
C ILE A 23 3.28 -2.38 -7.47
N GLY A 24 3.40 -1.58 -8.52
CA GLY A 24 4.27 -0.40 -8.54
C GLY A 24 3.95 0.59 -7.41
N GLN A 25 2.66 0.88 -7.21
CA GLN A 25 2.20 1.78 -6.14
C GLN A 25 2.43 1.19 -4.74
N ILE A 26 2.27 -0.13 -4.56
CA ILE A 26 2.56 -0.80 -3.28
C ILE A 26 4.05 -0.70 -2.96
N ILE A 27 4.92 -0.94 -3.96
CA ILE A 27 6.38 -0.79 -3.80
C ILE A 27 6.73 0.65 -3.44
N GLU A 28 6.16 1.62 -4.16
CA GLU A 28 6.37 3.05 -3.91
C GLU A 28 5.98 3.42 -2.48
N LEU A 29 4.82 2.97 -1.99
CA LEU A 29 4.39 3.16 -0.61
C LEU A 29 5.38 2.56 0.39
N CYS A 30 5.82 1.32 0.17
CA CYS A 30 6.80 0.63 1.03
C CYS A 30 8.20 1.28 1.01
N ASN A 31 8.49 2.11 0.01
CA ASN A 31 9.72 2.90 -0.10
C ASN A 31 9.64 4.27 0.58
N GLN A 32 8.53 4.62 1.25
CA GLN A 32 8.44 5.88 1.97
C GLN A 32 8.79 5.72 3.46
N GLU A 33 9.64 6.59 3.99
CA GLU A 33 10.10 6.47 5.39
C GLU A 33 8.95 6.56 6.41
N PHE A 34 7.90 7.31 6.11
CA PHE A 34 6.78 7.52 7.04
C PHE A 34 6.02 6.24 7.36
N VAL A 35 6.09 5.21 6.50
CA VAL A 35 5.43 3.92 6.74
C VAL A 35 6.24 2.99 7.63
N LYS A 36 7.44 3.39 8.08
CA LYS A 36 8.26 2.60 9.01
C LYS A 36 7.42 2.18 10.22
N ASN A 37 7.49 0.91 10.58
CA ASN A 37 6.71 0.26 11.66
C ASN A 37 5.20 0.15 11.43
N SER A 38 4.67 0.60 10.28
CA SER A 38 3.25 0.44 9.96
C SER A 38 2.91 -1.01 9.61
N LYS A 39 1.71 -1.48 9.93
CA LYS A 39 1.19 -2.75 9.41
C LYS A 39 0.47 -2.48 8.11
N ILE A 40 1.06 -2.87 6.96
CA ILE A 40 0.45 -2.65 5.64
C ILE A 40 -0.19 -3.94 5.14
N ARG A 41 -1.47 -3.87 4.76
CA ARG A 41 -2.29 -4.98 4.24
C ARG A 41 -2.95 -4.54 2.95
N ILE A 42 -2.84 -5.37 1.91
CA ILE A 42 -3.44 -5.13 0.60
C ILE A 42 -4.51 -6.19 0.38
N MET A 43 -5.74 -5.74 0.19
CA MET A 43 -6.94 -6.57 0.06
C MET A 43 -7.03 -7.22 -1.32
N PRO A 44 -7.86 -8.28 -1.47
CA PRO A 44 -7.94 -9.02 -2.73
C PRO A 44 -8.50 -8.24 -3.93
N ASP A 45 -9.27 -7.19 -3.68
CA ASP A 45 -9.88 -6.29 -4.67
C ASP A 45 -8.95 -5.14 -5.10
N THR A 46 -7.65 -5.29 -4.83
CA THR A 46 -6.65 -4.25 -5.10
C THR A 46 -6.50 -3.91 -6.57
N HIS A 47 -6.36 -2.62 -6.85
CA HIS A 47 -6.11 -2.06 -8.19
C HIS A 47 -5.45 -0.68 -8.06
N ALA A 48 -4.84 -0.20 -9.15
CA ALA A 48 -4.17 1.08 -9.20
C ALA A 48 -5.16 2.22 -8.94
N GLY A 49 -4.78 3.14 -8.05
CA GLY A 49 -5.55 4.34 -7.75
C GLY A 49 -4.80 5.62 -8.10
N LYS A 50 -5.31 6.76 -7.64
CA LYS A 50 -4.66 8.07 -7.80
C LYS A 50 -3.71 8.32 -6.62
N GLY A 51 -2.45 7.98 -6.79
CA GLY A 51 -1.38 8.21 -5.80
C GLY A 51 -1.23 7.13 -4.73
N CYS A 52 -2.21 6.24 -4.54
CA CYS A 52 -2.07 5.01 -3.78
C CYS A 52 -2.98 3.92 -4.37
N THR A 53 -2.62 2.67 -4.12
CA THR A 53 -3.41 1.50 -4.46
C THR A 53 -4.72 1.46 -3.68
N ILE A 54 -5.82 1.19 -4.38
CA ILE A 54 -7.12 0.92 -3.75
C ILE A 54 -7.08 -0.47 -3.12
N GLY A 55 -7.86 -0.68 -2.05
CA GLY A 55 -7.80 -1.90 -1.23
C GLY A 55 -6.62 -1.92 -0.24
N THR A 56 -6.05 -0.76 0.08
CA THR A 56 -5.00 -0.63 1.10
C THR A 56 -5.61 -0.45 2.49
N THR A 57 -5.12 -1.18 3.48
CA THR A 57 -5.40 -0.94 4.91
C THR A 57 -4.08 -0.90 5.65
N MET A 58 -3.87 0.16 6.44
CA MET A 58 -2.67 0.28 7.25
C MET A 58 -2.88 1.06 8.54
N THR A 59 -1.95 0.87 9.48
CA THR A 59 -1.84 1.72 10.67
C THR A 59 -1.13 3.02 10.33
N ILE A 60 -1.61 4.15 10.84
CA ILE A 60 -0.96 5.46 10.73
C ILE A 60 -0.94 6.09 12.11
N GLN A 61 0.19 6.69 12.49
CA GLN A 61 0.38 7.38 13.77
C GLN A 61 0.94 8.78 13.53
N ASP A 62 0.34 9.78 14.18
CA ASP A 62 0.74 11.21 14.20
C ASP A 62 0.91 11.85 12.82
N LYS A 63 0.17 11.37 11.81
CA LYS A 63 0.25 11.84 10.43
C LYS A 63 -1.13 11.84 9.78
N ILE A 64 -1.32 12.75 8.83
CA ILE A 64 -2.45 12.75 7.90
C ILE A 64 -1.90 12.47 6.51
N VAL A 65 -2.47 11.49 5.80
CA VAL A 65 -2.03 11.10 4.45
C VAL A 65 -3.25 11.06 3.52
N PRO A 66 -3.63 12.20 2.89
CA PRO A 66 -4.88 12.31 2.15
C PRO A 66 -5.03 11.28 1.02
N ASN A 67 -3.94 10.96 0.32
CA ASN A 67 -3.93 9.99 -0.78
C ASN A 67 -4.29 8.56 -0.34
N LEU A 68 -4.21 8.23 0.96
CA LEU A 68 -4.62 6.92 1.50
C LEU A 68 -6.11 6.86 1.86
N VAL A 69 -6.81 7.99 1.90
CA VAL A 69 -8.26 8.07 2.13
C VAL A 69 -9.02 8.08 0.81
N GLY A 70 -8.44 8.71 -0.22
CA GLY A 70 -9.05 8.93 -1.51
C GLY A 70 -9.50 10.37 -1.70
N VAL A 71 -9.65 10.77 -2.95
CA VAL A 71 -10.15 12.08 -3.37
C VAL A 71 -11.37 11.89 -4.28
N ASN A 72 -12.27 12.87 -4.30
CA ASN A 72 -13.41 12.88 -5.22
C ASN A 72 -12.99 13.24 -6.66
#